data_AF-A0A6G0RM14-F1
#
_entry.id   AF-A0A6G0RM14-F1
#
_cell.length_a   1.000
_cell.length_b   1.000
_cell.length_c   1.000
_cell.angle_alpha   90.00
_cell.angle_beta   90.00
_cell.angle_gamma   90.00
#
_symmetry.space_group_name_H-M   'P 1'
#
loop_
_entity.id
_entity.type
_entity.pdbx_description
1 polymer ?
#
loop_
_entity_poly.entity_id
_entity_poly.type
_entity_poly.pdbx_seq_one_letter_code
_entity_poly.pdbx_strand_id
1 'polypeptide(L)' 'MAGAPLSEDVKVTVFMDGVHTGPVRTEIFRRQPKTFNEAVHIAMLEDHCVRSVQGHTPHVEASEGPTPMEISLAESARS' A
#
# COMPACT_ATOMS: atom_id res chain seq x y z
N MET A 1 10.71 19.04 -36.34
CA MET A 1 9.34 18.54 -36.14
C MET A 1 9.36 17.62 -34.93
N ALA A 2 8.58 17.89 -33.89
CA ALA A 2 8.37 16.91 -32.82
C ALA A 2 7.42 15.81 -33.35
N GLY A 3 7.71 14.55 -33.07
CA GLY A 3 6.86 13.42 -33.49
C GLY A 3 5.47 13.47 -32.84
N ALA A 4 4.54 12.66 -33.36
CA ALA A 4 3.20 12.56 -32.78
C ALA A 4 3.28 12.12 -31.30
N PRO A 5 2.37 12.60 -30.42
CA PRO A 5 2.30 12.16 -29.04
C PRO A 5 2.06 10.66 -28.92
N LEU A 6 2.58 10.04 -27.85
CA LEU A 6 2.32 8.64 -27.54
C LEU A 6 0.87 8.41 -27.14
N SER A 7 0.33 7.23 -27.48
CA SER A 7 -0.98 6.79 -27.03
C SER A 7 -1.02 6.56 -25.51
N GLU A 8 -2.20 6.60 -24.91
CA GLU A 8 -2.36 6.39 -23.46
C GLU A 8 -1.90 5.01 -23.02
N ASP A 9 -2.17 3.96 -23.80
CA ASP A 9 -1.74 2.59 -23.49
C ASP A 9 -0.22 2.46 -23.43
N VAL A 10 0.50 3.09 -24.37
CA VAL A 10 1.97 3.15 -24.36
C VAL A 10 2.46 3.92 -23.15
N LYS A 11 1.87 5.09 -22.86
CA LYS A 11 2.26 5.91 -21.71
C LYS A 11 2.05 5.18 -20.38
N VAL A 12 0.91 4.49 -20.20
CA VAL A 12 0.63 3.69 -19.00
C VAL A 12 1.60 2.53 -18.87
N THR A 13 1.91 1.84 -19.98
CA THR A 13 2.84 0.71 -19.97
C THR A 13 4.27 1.13 -19.62
N VAL A 14 4.77 2.21 -20.25
CA VAL A 14 6.10 2.76 -19.96
C VAL A 14 6.17 3.27 -18.52
N PHE A 15 5.12 3.93 -18.03
CA PHE A 15 5.05 4.32 -16.63
C PHE A 15 5.14 3.11 -15.70
N MET A 16 4.34 2.06 -15.95
CA MET A 16 4.32 0.86 -15.12
C MET A 16 5.65 0.09 -15.13
N ASP A 17 6.40 0.13 -16.23
CA ASP A 17 7.76 -0.43 -16.32
C ASP A 17 8.76 0.33 -15.43
N GLY A 18 8.62 1.65 -15.36
CA GLY A 18 9.46 2.52 -14.51
C GLY A 18 9.11 2.47 -13.01
N VAL A 19 7.95 1.94 -12.62
CA VAL A 19 7.58 1.80 -11.20
C VAL A 19 8.27 0.57 -10.60
N HIS A 20 8.97 0.78 -9.48
CA HIS A 20 9.58 -0.31 -8.73
C HIS A 20 8.57 -1.41 -8.39
N THR A 21 8.99 -2.66 -8.56
CA THR A 21 8.20 -3.82 -8.15
C THR A 21 7.86 -3.72 -6.67
N GLY A 22 6.57 -3.78 -6.33
CA GLY A 22 6.08 -3.56 -4.97
C GLY A 22 4.60 -3.16 -4.93
N PRO A 23 4.09 -2.71 -3.78
CA PRO A 23 2.67 -2.39 -3.59
C PRO A 23 2.13 -1.40 -4.63
N VAL A 24 2.90 -0.35 -4.93
CA VAL A 24 2.56 0.66 -5.94
C VAL A 24 2.32 0.05 -7.32
N ARG A 25 3.24 -0.79 -7.81
CA ARG A 25 3.10 -1.48 -9.11
C ARG A 25 1.93 -2.46 -9.11
N THR A 26 1.76 -3.21 -8.01
CA THR A 26 0.64 -4.14 -7.83
C THR A 26 -0.71 -3.43 -7.90
N GLU A 27 -0.81 -2.25 -7.28
CA GLU A 27 -2.06 -1.49 -7.22
C GLU A 27 -2.44 -0.88 -8.57
N ILE A 28 -1.45 -0.41 -9.34
CA ILE A 28 -1.66 0.05 -10.72
C ILE A 28 -2.17 -1.11 -11.59
N PHE A 29 -1.53 -2.29 -11.50
CA PHE A 29 -1.96 -3.47 -12.25
C PHE A 29 -3.40 -3.90 -11.89
N ARG A 30 -3.74 -3.88 -10.59
CA ARG A 30 -5.08 -4.24 -10.09
C ARG A 30 -6.16 -3.29 -10.60
N ARG A 31 -5.90 -1.98 -10.63
CA ARG A 31 -6.88 -0.95 -11.03
C ARG A 31 -7.00 -0.76 -12.54
N GLN A 32 -6.02 -1.20 -13.33
CA GLN A 32 -6.04 -1.15 -14.79
C GLN A 32 -6.40 0.25 -15.37
N PRO A 33 -5.63 1.30 -15.02
CA PRO A 33 -5.92 2.66 -15.46
C PRO A 33 -5.95 2.77 -16.99
N LYS A 34 -6.84 3.62 -17.51
CA LYS A 34 -6.99 3.85 -18.95
C LYS A 34 -6.18 5.04 -19.46
N THR A 35 -5.67 5.85 -18.53
CA THR A 35 -4.86 7.03 -18.84
C THR A 35 -3.60 7.07 -18.00
N PHE A 36 -2.58 7.76 -18.51
CA PHE A 36 -1.34 8.02 -17.78
C PHE A 36 -1.60 8.77 -16.48
N ASN A 37 -2.52 9.74 -16.49
CA ASN A 37 -2.83 10.54 -15.31
C ASN A 37 -3.46 9.70 -14.19
N GLU A 38 -4.38 8.79 -14.54
CA GLU A 38 -4.92 7.82 -13.57
C GLU A 38 -3.81 6.95 -12.97
N ALA A 39 -2.90 6.43 -13.80
CA ALA A 39 -1.78 5.62 -13.32
C ALA A 39 -0.89 6.39 -12.34
N VAL A 40 -0.58 7.67 -12.63
CA VAL A 40 0.17 8.55 -11.73
C VAL A 40 -0.59 8.79 -10.42
N HIS A 41 -1.89 9.08 -10.49
CA HIS A 41 -2.70 9.32 -9.30
C HIS A 41 -2.76 8.10 -8.37
N ILE A 42 -2.92 6.90 -8.96
CA ILE A 42 -2.88 5.64 -8.22
C ILE A 42 -1.51 5.44 -7.56
N ALA A 43 -0.43 5.70 -8.31
CA ALA A 43 0.92 5.54 -7.80
C ALA A 43 1.19 6.44 -6.59
N MET A 44 0.77 7.71 -6.67
CA MET A 44 0.93 8.68 -5.58
C MET A 44 0.12 8.28 -4.33
N LEU A 45 -1.12 7.83 -4.52
CA LEU A 45 -1.98 7.41 -3.42
C LEU A 45 -1.41 6.19 -2.69
N GLU A 46 -0.95 5.19 -3.45
CA GLU A 46 -0.39 3.97 -2.87
C GLU A 46 0.97 4.21 -2.23
N ASP A 47 1.85 5.03 -2.83
CA ASP A 47 3.13 5.41 -2.21
C ASP A 47 2.92 6.11 -0.86
N HIS A 48 1.92 7.00 -0.79
CA HIS A 48 1.55 7.64 0.47
C HIS A 48 1.01 6.63 1.50
N CYS A 49 0.17 5.67 1.08
CA CYS A 49 -0.35 4.60 1.93
C CYS A 49 0.78 3.73 2.50
N VAL A 50 1.72 3.30 1.65
CA VAL A 50 2.88 2.50 2.09
C VAL A 50 3.72 3.28 3.09
N ARG A 51 4.01 4.56 2.81
CA ARG A 51 4.82 5.41 3.70
C ARG A 51 4.13 5.69 5.04
N SER A 52 2.80 5.85 5.05
CA SER A 52 2.04 6.10 6.29
C SER A 52 2.01 4.87 7.21
N VAL A 53 1.99 3.66 6.64
CA VAL A 53 2.12 2.39 7.39
C VAL A 53 3.55 2.17 7.87
N GLN A 54 4.56 2.50 7.05
CA GLN A 54 5.98 2.38 7.42
C GLN A 54 6.37 3.33 8.57
N GLY A 55 5.78 4.51 8.64
CA GLY A 55 5.96 5.47 9.75
C GLY A 55 5.26 5.06 11.05
N HIS A 56 4.34 4.09 10.99
CA HIS A 56 3.69 3.47 12.14
C HIS A 56 4.35 2.13 12.49
N THR A 57 5.68 2.07 12.56
CA THR A 57 6.23 1.20 13.60
C THR A 57 5.86 1.88 14.92
N PRO A 58 4.90 1.36 15.73
CA PRO A 58 4.96 1.70 17.14
C PRO A 58 6.39 1.37 17.52
N HIS A 59 7.11 2.38 18.03
CA HIS A 59 8.31 2.12 18.78
C HIS A 59 7.84 1.27 19.96
N VAL A 60 7.78 -0.04 19.75
CA VAL A 60 7.78 -1.03 20.80
C VAL A 60 9.15 -0.84 21.40
N GLU A 61 9.24 0.10 22.35
CA GLU A 61 10.17 -0.09 23.45
C GLU A 61 10.01 -1.55 23.85
N ALA A 62 11.13 -2.26 23.88
CA ALA A 62 11.19 -3.59 24.44
C ALA A 62 10.86 -3.49 25.93
N SER A 63 9.58 -3.34 26.26
CA SER A 63 9.02 -3.52 27.59
C SER A 63 7.64 -4.12 27.39
N GLU A 64 7.60 -5.43 27.62
CA GLU A 64 6.42 -6.28 27.74
C GLU A 64 5.68 -6.59 26.43
N GLY A 65 5.74 -7.88 26.07
CA GLY A 65 4.94 -8.45 25.00
C GLY A 65 3.43 -8.31 25.25
N PRO A 66 2.59 -8.87 24.36
CA PRO A 66 1.14 -8.80 24.51
C PRO A 66 0.74 -9.28 25.90
N THR A 67 0.06 -8.44 26.69
CA THR A 67 -0.45 -8.83 28.00
C THR A 67 -1.32 -10.08 27.80
N PRO A 68 -0.97 -11.24 28.39
CA PRO A 68 -1.77 -12.44 28.26
C PRO A 68 -3.18 -12.16 28.77
N MET A 69 -4.19 -12.64 28.06
CA MET A 69 -5.57 -12.53 28.53
C MET A 69 -5.72 -13.37 29.81
N GLU A 70 -6.01 -12.72 30.94
CA GLU A 70 -6.21 -13.39 32.22
C GLU A 70 -7.53 -14.20 32.21
N ILE A 71 -7.41 -15.51 32.09
CA ILE A 71 -8.53 -16.47 32.08
C ILE A 71 -9.15 -16.72 33.47
N SER A 72 -8.61 -16.10 34.53
CA SER A 72 -8.98 -16.37 35.93
C SER A 72 -10.42 -15.98 36.30
N LEU A 73 -11.11 -15.18 35.49
CA LEU A 73 -12.48 -14.72 35.76
C LEU A 73 -13.57 -15.67 35.24
N ALA A 74 -13.22 -16.67 34.41
CA ALA A 74 -14.19 -17.57 33.79
C ALA A 74 -14.77 -18.63 34.76
N GLU A 75 -14.14 -18.88 35.90
CA GLU A 75 -14.56 -19.91 36.87
C GLU A 75 -15.41 -19.38 38.03
N SER A 76 -15.69 -18.07 38.10
CA SER A 76 -16.49 -17.49 39.20
C SER A 76 -18.00 -17.43 38.92
N ALA A 77 -18.48 -17.97 37.80
CA ALA A 77 -19.90 -17.97 37.42
C ALA A 77 -20.60 -19.32 37.59
N ARG A 78 -20.01 -20.25 38.36
CA ARG A 78 -20.64 -21.51 38.77
C ARG A 78 -20.68 -21.61 40.30
N SER A 79 -21.55 -20.84 40.93
CA SER A 79 -22.05 -21.08 42.29
C SER A 79 -23.50 -20.68 42.37
#